data_AF-A0A350VUT8-F1
#
_entry.id   AF-A0A350VUT8-F1
#
_cell.length_a   1.000
_cell.length_b   1.000
_cell.length_c   1.000
_cell.angle_alpha   90.00
_cell.angle_beta   90.00
_cell.angle_gamma   90.00
#
_symmetry.space_group_name_H-M   'P 1'
#
loop_
_entity.id
_entity.type
_entity.pdbx_description
1 polymer ?
#
loop_
_entity_poly.entity_id
_entity_poly.type
_entity_poly.pdbx_seq_one_letter_code
_entity_poly.pdbx_strand_id
1 'polypeptide(L)' 'MVVQHNLQAMNANRMLNITTGSQSKSAEKLSSGYRINRAADDAAGLTISEKMRKQIRGLDRASTNAQDGVSAVQT' A
#
# COMPACT_ATOMS: atom_id res chain seq x y z
N MET A 1 -8.31 31.11 -36.82
CA MET A 1 -8.14 29.66 -36.56
C MET A 1 -6.65 29.37 -36.66
N VAL A 2 -5.96 29.12 -35.54
CA VAL A 2 -4.51 28.90 -35.57
C VAL A 2 -4.26 27.42 -35.82
N VAL A 3 -3.59 27.09 -36.94
CA VAL A 3 -3.34 25.70 -37.36
C VAL A 3 -2.11 25.10 -36.67
N GLN A 4 -1.23 25.92 -36.09
CA GLN A 4 0.03 25.50 -35.48
C GLN A 4 -0.12 24.72 -34.16
N HIS A 5 -1.24 24.88 -33.44
CA HIS A 5 -1.44 24.21 -32.16
C HIS A 5 -2.91 23.80 -31.98
N ASN A 6 -3.11 22.53 -31.65
CA ASN A 6 -4.44 21.98 -31.40
C ASN A 6 -4.65 21.84 -29.90
N LEU A 7 -5.13 22.91 -29.24
CA LEU A 7 -5.36 22.90 -27.80
C LEU A 7 -6.37 21.83 -27.36
N GLN A 8 -7.37 21.52 -28.19
CA GLN A 8 -8.36 20.49 -27.88
C GLN A 8 -7.71 19.10 -27.82
N ALA A 9 -6.88 18.77 -28.80
CA ALA A 9 -6.09 17.53 -28.79
C ALA A 9 -5.10 17.49 -27.62
N MET A 10 -4.43 18.60 -27.30
CA MET A 10 -3.53 18.69 -26.14
C MET A 10 -4.26 18.48 -24.81
N ASN A 11 -5.46 19.04 -24.66
CA ASN A 11 -6.27 18.85 -23.46
C ASN A 11 -6.77 17.40 -23.35
N ALA A 12 -7.23 16.82 -24.45
CA ALA A 12 -7.62 15.41 -24.51
C ALA A 12 -6.45 14.49 -24.15
N ASN A 13 -5.25 14.76 -24.66
CA ASN A 13 -4.04 14.01 -24.31
C ASN A 13 -3.67 14.15 -22.83
N ARG A 14 -3.76 15.36 -22.27
CA ARG A 14 -3.57 15.58 -20.83
C ARG A 14 -4.56 14.77 -19.99
N MET A 15 -5.84 14.80 -20.35
CA MET A 15 -6.88 14.04 -19.65
C MET A 15 -6.63 12.53 -19.75
N LEU A 16 -6.26 12.05 -20.94
CA LEU A 16 -5.90 10.65 -21.16
C LEU A 16 -4.74 10.22 -20.26
N ASN A 17 -3.66 11.00 -20.16
CA ASN A 17 -2.53 10.69 -19.28
C ASN A 17 -2.94 10.63 -17.80
N ILE A 18 -3.83 11.51 -17.34
CA ILE A 18 -4.36 11.48 -15.97
C ILE A 18 -5.15 10.18 -15.74
N THR A 19 -6.04 9.82 -16.66
CA THR A 19 -6.84 8.59 -16.59
C THR A 19 -5.95 7.34 -16.61
N THR A 20 -4.97 7.28 -17.51
CA THR A 20 -4.00 6.18 -17.58
C THR A 20 -3.20 6.05 -16.28
N GLY A 21 -2.77 7.16 -15.70
CA GLY A 21 -2.08 7.16 -14.39
C GLY A 21 -2.96 6.64 -13.26
N SER A 22 -4.24 7.02 -13.22
CA SER A 22 -5.21 6.51 -12.24
C SER A 22 -5.46 5.00 -12.43
N GLN A 23 -5.63 4.55 -13.67
CA GLN A 23 -5.84 3.14 -13.99
C GLN A 23 -4.64 2.27 -13.61
N SER A 24 -3.42 2.75 -13.85
CA SER A 24 -2.19 2.07 -13.43
C SER A 24 -2.12 1.89 -11.90
N LYS A 25 -2.45 2.93 -11.12
CA LYS A 25 -2.52 2.84 -9.64
C LYS A 25 -3.58 1.85 -9.17
N SER A 26 -4.75 1.83 -9.81
CA SER A 26 -5.80 0.86 -9.49
C SER A 26 -5.38 -0.57 -9.78
N ALA A 27 -4.72 -0.80 -10.92
CA ALA A 27 -4.14 -2.10 -11.27
C ALA A 27 -3.06 -2.54 -10.28
N GLU A 28 -2.21 -1.63 -9.80
CA GLU A 28 -1.20 -1.91 -8.76
C GLU A 28 -1.86 -2.38 -7.45
N LYS A 29 -2.93 -1.72 -7.00
CA LYS A 29 -3.66 -2.10 -5.77
C LYS A 29 -4.39 -3.43 -5.91
N LEU A 30 -4.97 -3.70 -7.09
CA LEU A 30 -5.59 -4.98 -7.40
C LEU A 30 -4.56 -6.11 -7.41
N SER A 31 -3.41 -5.89 -8.05
CA SER A 31 -2.36 -6.90 -8.16
C SER A 31 -1.66 -7.20 -6.83
N SER A 32 -1.51 -6.20 -5.95
CA SER A 32 -0.88 -6.42 -4.64
C SER A 32 -1.85 -6.96 -3.60
N GLY A 33 -3.16 -6.75 -3.78
CA GLY A 33 -4.19 -7.01 -2.77
C GLY A 33 -4.14 -6.06 -1.58
N TYR A 34 -3.22 -5.09 -1.56
CA TYR A 34 -3.10 -4.11 -0.49
C TYR A 34 -3.68 -2.77 -0.92
N ARG A 35 -4.46 -2.16 -0.02
CA ARG A 35 -5.03 -0.82 -0.22
C ARG A 35 -3.95 0.27 -0.26
N ILE A 36 -2.88 0.10 0.53
CA ILE A 36 -1.75 1.03 0.68
C ILE A 36 -0.49 0.29 0.23
N ASN A 37 0.05 0.65 -0.93
CA ASN A 37 1.27 0.05 -1.47
C ASN A 37 2.50 0.92 -1.21
N ARG A 38 2.32 2.24 -1.15
CA ARG A 38 3.41 3.20 -0.98
C ARG A 38 3.06 4.22 0.11
N ALA A 39 4.09 4.80 0.73
CA ALA A 39 3.89 5.90 1.70
C ALA A 39 3.20 7.13 1.08
N ALA A 40 3.32 7.30 -0.25
CA ALA A 40 2.62 8.36 -0.99
C ALA A 40 1.10 8.14 -1.10
N ASP A 41 0.60 6.91 -0.93
CA ASP A 41 -0.85 6.64 -0.95
C ASP A 41 -1.50 7.05 0.38
N ASP A 42 -0.86 6.71 1.51
CA ASP A 42 -1.31 7.00 2.86
C ASP A 42 -0.16 6.77 3.87
N ALA A 43 0.62 7.82 4.17
CA ALA A 43 1.78 7.72 5.05
C ALA A 43 1.39 7.35 6.49
N ALA A 44 0.27 7.90 6.98
CA ALA A 44 -0.23 7.61 8.33
C ALA A 44 -0.74 6.16 8.41
N GLY A 45 -1.55 5.73 7.44
CA GLY A 45 -2.07 4.37 7.35
C GLY A 45 -0.96 3.33 7.21
N LEU A 46 0.07 3.61 6.40
CA LEU A 46 1.24 2.72 6.28
C LEU A 46 1.97 2.59 7.62
N THR A 47 2.24 3.71 8.30
CA THR A 47 2.93 3.72 9.59
C THR A 47 2.16 2.92 10.65
N ILE A 48 0.84 3.08 10.71
CA ILE A 48 -0.02 2.33 11.63
C ILE A 48 0.00 0.83 11.27
N SER A 49 -0.08 0.48 9.99
CA SER A 49 -0.02 -0.93 9.56
C SER A 49 1.31 -1.60 9.92
N GLU A 50 2.43 -0.88 9.80
CA GLU A 50 3.75 -1.40 10.19
C GLU A 50 3.89 -1.53 11.72
N LYS A 51 3.35 -0.56 12.48
CA LYS A 51 3.26 -0.68 13.94
C LYS A 51 2.47 -1.92 14.35
N MET A 52 1.32 -2.16 13.74
CA MET A 52 0.49 -3.34 14.02
C MET A 52 1.20 -4.64 13.62
N ARG A 53 1.82 -4.71 12.42
CA ARG A 53 2.63 -5.87 12.01
C ARG A 53 3.74 -6.17 13.00
N LYS A 54 4.43 -5.14 13.51
CA LYS A 54 5.45 -5.30 14.55
C LYS A 54 4.87 -5.87 15.84
N GLN A 55 3.72 -5.36 16.29
CA GLN A 55 3.05 -5.85 17.50
C GLN A 55 2.62 -7.31 17.34
N ILE A 56 2.03 -7.69 16.21
CA ILE A 56 1.61 -9.07 15.93
C ILE A 56 2.81 -10.02 16.02
N ARG A 57 3.93 -9.70 15.36
CA ARG A 57 5.15 -10.53 15.46
C ARG A 57 5.70 -10.61 16.89
N GLY A 58 5.61 -9.52 17.65
CA GLY A 58 6.03 -9.50 19.05
C GLY A 58 5.15 -10.40 19.92
N LEU A 59 3.83 -10.36 19.72
CA LEU A 59 2.87 -11.19 20.44
C LEU A 59 3.01 -12.67 20.10
N ASP A 60 3.24 -12.99 18.83
CA ASP A 60 3.50 -14.37 18.38
C ASP A 60 4.71 -14.97 19.11
N ARG A 61 5.82 -14.23 19.17
CA ARG A 61 7.00 -14.65 19.94
C ARG A 61 6.75 -14.72 21.44
N ALA A 62 6.01 -13.76 22.00
CA ALA A 62 5.63 -13.81 23.40
C ALA A 62 4.80 -15.06 23.72
N SER A 63 3.93 -15.49 22.81
CA SER A 63 3.14 -16.71 22.95
C SER A 63 4.01 -17.96 22.93
N THR A 64 4.93 -18.09 21.97
CA THR A 64 5.90 -19.19 21.93
C THR A 64 6.74 -19.23 23.22
N ASN A 65 7.30 -18.09 23.65
CA ASN A 65 8.11 -18.02 24.86
C ASN A 65 7.32 -18.41 26.12
N ALA A 66 6.03 -18.07 26.18
CA ALA A 66 5.16 -18.47 27.29
C ALA A 66 4.91 -19.98 27.29
N GLN A 67 4.72 -20.59 26.12
CA GLN A 67 4.59 -22.06 25.99
C GLN A 67 5.89 -22.76 26.40
N ASP A 68 7.04 -22.27 25.95
CA ASP A 68 8.34 -22.82 26.34
C ASP A 68 8.56 -22.72 27.86
N GLY A 69 8.15 -21.61 28.48
CA GLY A 69 8.18 -21.44 29.93
C GLY A 69 7.28 -22.42 30.67
N VAL A 70 6.09 -22.72 30.14
CA VAL A 70 5.19 -23.75 30.70
C VAL A 70 5.82 -25.14 30.58
N SER A 71 6.38 -25.48 29.42
CA SER A 71 7.05 -26.77 29.21
C SER A 71 8.24 -26.95 30.16
N ALA A 72 9.03 -25.89 30.39
CA ALA A 72 10.15 -25.94 31.33
C ALA A 72 9.72 -26.20 32.78
N VAL A 73 8.54 -25.71 33.20
CA VAL A 73 7.99 -25.96 34.54
C VAL A 73 7.35 -27.35 34.64
N GLN A 74 6.85 -27.90 33.53
CA GLN A 74 6.22 -29.22 33.47
C GLN A 74 7.23 -30.38 33.36
N THR A 75 8.53 -30.09 33.22
CA THR A 75 9.61 -31.09 33.18
C THR A 75 10.24 -31.24 34.56
#